data_AF-A0A453SF10-F1
#
_entry.id   AF-A0A453SF10-F1
#
_cell.length_a   1.000
_cell.length_b   1.000
_cell.length_c   1.000
_cell.angle_alpha   90.00
_cell.angle_beta   90.00
_cell.angle_gamma   90.00
#
_symmetry.space_group_name_H-M   'P 1'
#
loop_
_entity.id
_entity.type
_entity.pdbx_description
1 polymer ?
#
loop_
_entity_poly.entity_id
_entity_poly.type
_entity_poly.pdbx_seq_one_letter_code
_entity_poly.pdbx_strand_id
1 'polypeptide(L)'
;MEVQHSDQPDSFHWKLARNGVFTVKSMYVDLINYGPIPRSIHIWKVKVPLRIKIFMWFVHKQVILTKDNLLKRRWVGSARCCFCDHDETIQHLFIDCPLAKLLWRTIHIAFNIIPPVSIELLFGT
;
A
#
# COMPACT_ATOMS: atom_id res chain seq x y z
N MET A 1 16.89 -38.01 -4.67
CA MET A 1 16.44 -37.85 -3.28
C MET A 1 14.98 -38.25 -3.24
N GLU A 2 14.70 -39.47 -2.79
CA GLU A 2 13.32 -39.93 -2.60
C GLU A 2 12.84 -39.36 -1.27
N VAL A 3 11.83 -38.49 -1.31
CA VAL A 3 11.19 -37.95 -0.10
C VAL A 3 10.32 -39.05 0.46
N GLN A 4 10.74 -39.67 1.56
CA GLN A 4 9.93 -40.66 2.28
C GLN A 4 8.78 -39.93 2.99
N HIS A 5 7.56 -40.14 2.50
CA HIS A 5 6.36 -39.67 3.16
C HIS A 5 6.07 -40.59 4.36
N SER A 6 6.03 -39.98 5.54
CA SER A 6 5.66 -40.64 6.80
C SER A 6 4.15 -40.51 7.00
N ASP A 7 3.43 -41.59 7.31
CA ASP A 7 1.99 -41.59 7.67
C ASP A 7 1.68 -40.93 9.03
N GLN A 8 2.59 -40.09 9.53
CA GLN A 8 2.39 -39.33 10.75
C GLN A 8 1.54 -38.10 10.45
N PRO A 9 0.55 -37.77 11.31
CA PRO A 9 -0.22 -36.56 11.14
C PRO A 9 0.67 -35.32 11.26
N ASP A 10 0.44 -34.34 10.38
CA ASP A 10 1.16 -33.06 10.40
C ASP A 10 0.98 -32.36 11.75
N SER A 11 2.08 -31.78 12.26
CA SER A 11 2.08 -31.02 13.51
C SER A 11 2.55 -29.59 13.30
N PHE A 12 1.88 -28.64 13.96
CA PHE A 12 2.27 -27.24 13.93
C PHE A 12 3.50 -27.02 14.84
N HIS A 13 4.62 -26.61 14.25
CA HIS A 13 5.83 -26.27 14.99
C HIS A 13 6.15 -24.77 14.88
N TRP A 14 6.12 -24.08 16.01
CA TRP A 14 6.39 -22.66 16.09
C TRP A 14 7.89 -22.37 16.22
N LYS A 15 8.53 -21.97 15.11
CA LYS A 15 9.98 -21.73 15.02
C LYS A 15 10.50 -20.60 15.93
N LEU A 16 9.62 -19.71 16.39
CA LEU A 16 9.99 -18.53 17.18
C LEU A 16 10.01 -18.80 18.68
N ALA A 17 9.67 -20.02 19.12
CA ALA A 17 9.83 -20.45 20.51
C ALA A 17 10.63 -21.76 20.57
N ARG A 18 11.56 -21.85 21.53
CA ARG A 18 12.42 -23.03 21.71
C ARG A 18 11.66 -24.32 22.01
N ASN A 19 10.46 -24.22 22.57
CA ASN A 19 9.59 -25.35 22.86
C ASN A 19 8.70 -25.75 21.67
N GLY A 20 8.79 -25.05 20.54
CA GLY A 20 7.95 -25.30 19.36
C GLY A 20 6.48 -24.94 19.53
N VAL A 21 6.08 -24.37 20.67
CA VAL A 21 4.69 -24.05 20.98
C VAL A 21 4.39 -22.60 20.64
N PHE A 22 3.30 -22.39 19.90
CA PHE A 22 2.83 -21.04 19.62
C PHE A 22 2.39 -20.33 20.90
N THR A 23 2.87 -19.11 21.10
CA THR A 23 2.32 -18.19 22.10
C THR A 23 2.21 -16.80 21.52
N VAL A 24 1.13 -16.09 21.88
CA VAL A 24 0.92 -14.67 21.51
C VAL A 24 2.15 -13.83 21.90
N LYS A 25 2.76 -14.11 23.07
CA LYS A 25 3.99 -13.47 23.53
C LYS A 25 5.15 -13.66 22.54
N SER A 26 5.46 -14.90 22.17
CA SER A 26 6.57 -15.18 21.24
C SER A 26 6.36 -14.55 19.86
N MET A 27 5.12 -14.49 19.38
CA MET A 27 4.76 -13.79 18.14
C MET A 27 5.00 -12.29 18.24
N TYR A 28 4.51 -11.63 19.29
CA TYR A 28 4.68 -10.18 19.45
C TYR A 28 6.15 -9.79 19.64
N VAL A 29 6.90 -10.57 20.42
CA VAL A 29 8.33 -10.33 20.63
C VAL A 29 9.08 -10.40 19.30
N ASP A 30 8.80 -11.40 18.47
CA ASP A 30 9.41 -11.51 17.15
C ASP A 30 8.99 -10.35 16.24
N LEU A 31 7.69 -10.03 16.19
CA LEU A 31 7.14 -8.95 15.37
C LEU A 31 7.75 -7.57 15.69
N ILE A 32 7.99 -7.29 16.97
CA ILE A 32 8.60 -6.02 17.42
C ILE A 32 10.11 -5.99 17.11
N ASN A 33 10.78 -7.15 17.18
CA ASN A 33 12.22 -7.26 16.96
C ASN A 33 12.61 -7.46 15.48
N TYR A 34 11.65 -7.74 14.59
CA TYR A 34 11.89 -8.03 13.16
C TYR A 34 12.46 -6.84 12.35
N GLY A 35 12.65 -5.67 12.98
CA GLY A 35 13.32 -4.52 12.40
C GLY A 35 12.47 -3.25 12.42
N PRO A 36 12.95 -2.16 11.83
CA PRO A 36 12.23 -0.90 11.85
C PRO A 36 10.88 -1.07 11.15
N ILE A 37 9.79 -0.82 11.88
CA ILE A 37 8.45 -0.64 11.31
C ILE A 37 8.27 0.83 10.89
N PRO A 38 8.82 1.29 9.74
CA PRO A 38 8.19 2.44 9.11
C PRO A 38 8.25 2.40 7.58
N ARG A 39 7.08 2.54 6.95
CA ARG A 39 6.98 3.28 5.68
C ARG A 39 5.98 4.44 5.74
N SER A 40 5.12 4.49 6.76
CA SER A 40 3.93 5.36 6.72
C SER A 40 3.71 6.18 8.00
N ILE A 41 4.70 6.28 8.91
CA ILE A 41 4.55 7.02 10.18
C ILE A 41 4.12 8.48 9.94
N HIS A 42 4.63 9.09 8.86
CA HIS A 42 4.29 10.46 8.50
C HIS A 42 2.78 10.63 8.25
N ILE A 43 2.10 9.65 7.61
CA ILE A 43 0.65 9.69 7.33
C ILE A 43 -0.17 9.77 8.62
N TRP A 44 0.24 9.02 9.65
CA TRP A 44 -0.49 8.96 10.91
C TRP A 44 -0.34 10.23 11.75
N LYS A 45 0.73 11.01 11.55
CA LYS A 45 0.98 12.28 12.23
C LYS A 45 0.16 13.46 11.67
N VAL A 46 -0.36 13.37 10.44
CA VAL A 46 -1.13 14.45 9.81
C VAL A 46 -2.43 14.73 10.59
N LYS A 47 -2.81 15.99 10.74
CA LYS A 47 -4.06 16.42 11.41
C LYS A 47 -5.25 16.39 10.44
N VAL A 48 -5.66 15.20 10.02
CA VAL A 48 -6.84 14.97 9.17
C VAL A 48 -7.72 13.85 9.74
N PRO A 49 -9.02 13.77 9.37
CA PRO A 49 -9.88 12.66 9.75
C PRO A 49 -9.29 11.29 9.44
N LEU A 50 -9.58 10.29 10.29
CA LEU A 50 -9.04 8.93 10.16
C LEU A 50 -9.30 8.30 8.80
N ARG A 51 -10.47 8.55 8.19
CA ARG A 51 -10.82 8.05 6.87
C ARG A 51 -9.83 8.52 5.79
N ILE A 52 -9.35 9.76 5.88
CA ILE A 52 -8.35 10.32 4.96
C ILE A 52 -6.98 9.68 5.21
N LYS A 53 -6.60 9.46 6.48
CA LYS A 53 -5.35 8.76 6.81
C LYS A 53 -5.32 7.34 6.24
N ILE A 54 -6.41 6.60 6.38
CA ILE A 54 -6.54 5.24 5.83
C ILE A 54 -6.43 5.27 4.30
N PHE A 55 -7.11 6.22 3.65
CA PHE A 55 -7.02 6.38 2.21
C PHE A 55 -5.60 6.69 1.75
N MET A 56 -4.93 7.67 2.36
CA MET A 56 -3.53 8.00 2.10
C MET A 56 -2.61 6.79 2.29
N TRP A 57 -2.85 6.00 3.34
CA TRP A 57 -2.11 4.77 3.59
C TRP A 57 -2.31 3.73 2.48
N PHE A 58 -3.53 3.57 1.95
CA PHE A 58 -3.78 2.70 0.80
C PHE A 58 -3.13 3.20 -0.50
N VAL A 59 -3.11 4.52 -0.74
CA VAL A 59 -2.39 5.12 -1.88
C VAL A 59 -0.90 4.82 -1.75
N HIS A 60 -0.31 5.08 -0.58
CA HIS A 60 1.09 4.79 -0.29
C HIS A 60 1.43 3.30 -0.46
N LYS A 61 0.50 2.40 -0.11
CA LYS A 61 0.67 0.94 -0.28
C LYS A 61 0.39 0.46 -1.71
N GLN A 62 -0.02 1.34 -2.62
CA GLN A 62 -0.38 1.03 -4.00
C GLN A 62 -1.57 0.04 -4.11
N VAL A 63 -2.51 0.06 -3.16
CA VAL A 63 -3.62 -0.93 -3.07
C VAL A 63 -5.02 -0.34 -3.27
N ILE A 64 -5.14 0.94 -3.64
CA ILE A 64 -6.45 1.54 -3.95
C ILE A 64 -7.07 0.89 -5.19
N LEU A 65 -8.39 1.07 -5.35
CA LEU A 65 -9.19 0.46 -6.41
C LEU A 65 -9.08 1.21 -7.75
N THR A 66 -7.85 1.52 -8.18
CA THR A 66 -7.59 1.97 -9.56
C THR A 66 -7.86 0.82 -10.54
N LYS A 67 -8.19 1.15 -11.79
CA LYS A 67 -8.52 0.12 -12.80
C LYS A 67 -7.38 -0.86 -13.03
N ASP A 68 -6.11 -0.42 -12.99
CA ASP A 68 -4.96 -1.34 -13.06
C ASP A 68 -4.97 -2.37 -11.91
N ASN A 69 -5.32 -1.96 -10.69
CA ASN A 69 -5.43 -2.83 -9.52
C ASN A 69 -6.68 -3.73 -9.57
N LEU A 70 -7.78 -3.26 -10.14
CA LEU A 70 -8.96 -4.07 -10.38
C LEU A 70 -8.67 -5.18 -11.39
N LEU A 71 -7.96 -4.87 -12.47
CA LEU A 71 -7.56 -5.84 -13.49
C LEU A 71 -6.64 -6.93 -12.90
N LYS A 72 -5.69 -6.57 -12.01
CA LYS A 72 -4.87 -7.54 -11.26
C LYS A 72 -5.73 -8.51 -10.41
N ARG A 73 -6.94 -8.09 -10.01
CA ARG A 73 -7.91 -8.89 -9.24
C ARG A 73 -8.93 -9.62 -10.14
N ARG A 74 -8.66 -9.72 -11.45
CA ARG A 74 -9.54 -10.38 -12.44
C ARG A 74 -10.90 -9.69 -12.61
N TRP A 75 -11.00 -8.39 -12.32
CA TRP A 75 -12.17 -7.61 -12.69
C TRP A 75 -12.24 -7.46 -14.22
N VAL A 76 -13.45 -7.47 -14.77
CA VAL A 76 -13.69 -7.35 -16.21
C VAL A 76 -14.13 -5.93 -16.53
N GLY A 77 -13.33 -5.21 -17.32
CA GLY A 77 -13.67 -3.89 -17.83
C GLY A 77 -12.47 -3.17 -18.45
N SER A 78 -12.67 -1.92 -18.83
CA SER A 78 -11.62 -1.09 -19.46
C SER A 78 -10.57 -0.65 -18.43
N ALA A 79 -9.29 -0.66 -18.82
CA ALA A 79 -8.19 -0.08 -18.05
C ALA A 79 -8.15 1.46 -18.10
N ARG A 80 -8.90 2.07 -19.04
CA ARG A 80 -8.78 3.48 -19.39
C ARG A 80 -9.34 4.39 -18.31
N CYS A 81 -8.67 5.50 -18.04
CA CYS A 81 -9.09 6.55 -17.13
C CYS A 81 -10.46 7.12 -17.51
N CYS A 82 -11.27 7.49 -16.52
CA CYS A 82 -12.57 8.13 -16.78
C CYS A 82 -12.46 9.56 -17.30
N PHE A 83 -11.28 10.19 -17.17
CA PHE A 83 -11.07 11.60 -17.47
C PHE A 83 -10.18 11.85 -18.70
N CYS A 84 -9.53 10.81 -19.24
CA CYS A 84 -8.71 10.92 -20.46
C CYS A 84 -8.46 9.54 -21.10
N ASP A 85 -7.73 9.54 -22.21
CA ASP A 85 -7.52 8.36 -23.05
C ASP A 85 -6.43 7.37 -22.60
N HIS A 86 -5.77 7.62 -21.46
CA HIS A 86 -4.67 6.80 -20.92
C HIS A 86 -5.17 5.77 -19.90
N ASP A 87 -4.37 4.76 -19.57
CA ASP A 87 -4.69 3.78 -18.53
C ASP A 87 -4.68 4.39 -17.12
N GLU A 88 -5.64 3.98 -16.29
CA GLU A 88 -5.79 4.45 -14.93
C GLU A 88 -4.87 3.69 -13.97
N THR A 89 -3.77 4.33 -13.63
CA THR A 89 -2.88 3.95 -12.52
C THR A 89 -2.97 4.96 -11.39
N ILE A 90 -2.42 4.63 -10.22
CA ILE A 90 -2.38 5.57 -9.08
C ILE A 90 -1.61 6.85 -9.44
N GLN A 91 -0.44 6.69 -10.07
CA GLN A 91 0.36 7.81 -10.57
C GLN A 91 -0.44 8.65 -11.58
N HIS A 92 -1.10 8.01 -12.54
CA HIS A 92 -1.90 8.72 -13.52
C HIS A 92 -3.07 9.46 -12.88
N LEU A 93 -3.86 8.80 -12.03
CA LEU A 93 -5.08 9.34 -11.43
C LEU A 93 -4.83 10.60 -10.59
N PHE A 94 -3.71 10.65 -9.84
CA PHE A 94 -3.41 11.78 -8.95
C PHE A 94 -2.41 12.79 -9.50
N ILE A 95 -1.62 12.45 -10.53
CA ILE A 95 -0.51 13.29 -11.00
C ILE A 95 -0.63 13.57 -12.50
N ASP A 96 -0.62 12.54 -13.33
CA ASP A 96 -0.43 12.73 -14.78
C ASP A 96 -1.70 13.08 -15.55
N CYS A 97 -2.85 12.70 -15.01
CA CYS A 97 -4.17 12.94 -15.59
C CYS A 97 -4.38 14.44 -15.83
N PRO A 98 -4.91 14.87 -16.99
CA PRO A 98 -5.19 16.28 -17.27
C PRO A 98 -6.02 16.97 -16.17
N LEU A 99 -7.01 16.25 -15.60
CA LEU A 99 -7.80 16.74 -14.48
C LEU A 99 -6.95 16.95 -13.22
N ALA A 100 -6.09 15.99 -12.88
CA ALA A 100 -5.19 16.10 -11.73
C ALA A 100 -4.19 17.25 -11.90
N LYS A 101 -3.61 17.40 -13.09
CA LYS A 101 -2.72 18.53 -13.43
C LYS A 101 -3.41 19.88 -13.27
N LEU A 102 -4.67 19.99 -13.67
CA LEU A 102 -5.45 21.20 -13.48
C LEU A 102 -5.61 21.53 -11.99
N LEU A 103 -6.01 20.54 -11.18
CA LEU A 103 -6.17 20.72 -9.73
C LEU A 103 -4.86 21.16 -9.06
N TRP A 104 -3.74 20.51 -9.40
CA TRP A 104 -2.44 20.89 -8.86
C TRP A 104 -1.99 22.29 -9.27
N ARG A 105 -2.28 22.71 -10.51
CA ARG A 105 -2.03 24.10 -10.95
C ARG A 105 -2.86 25.10 -10.16
N THR A 106 -4.13 24.81 -9.89
CA THR A 106 -4.99 25.67 -9.07
C THR A 106 -4.43 25.79 -7.64
N ILE A 107 -4.02 24.67 -7.04
CA ILE A 107 -3.40 24.64 -5.71
C ILE A 107 -2.08 25.44 -5.71
N HIS A 108 -1.26 25.28 -6.75
CA HIS A 108 -0.02 26.03 -6.90
C HIS A 108 -0.26 27.54 -6.94
N ILE A 109 -1.22 28.00 -7.75
CA ILE A 109 -1.55 29.42 -7.86
C ILE A 109 -2.12 29.97 -6.54
N ALA A 110 -2.98 29.20 -5.86
CA ALA A 110 -3.66 29.66 -4.65
C ALA A 110 -2.76 29.64 -3.39
N PHE A 111 -1.88 28.65 -3.27
CA PHE A 111 -1.14 28.38 -2.03
C PHE A 111 0.38 28.36 -2.21
N ASN A 112 0.89 28.59 -3.43
CA ASN A 112 2.32 28.51 -3.79
C ASN A 112 2.96 27.15 -3.46
N ILE A 113 2.16 26.07 -3.51
CA ILE A 113 2.63 24.69 -3.29
C ILE A 113 3.09 24.11 -4.63
N ILE A 114 4.30 23.55 -4.67
CA ILE A 114 4.86 22.95 -5.89
C ILE A 114 4.10 21.65 -6.20
N PRO A 115 3.57 21.47 -7.43
CA PRO A 115 2.95 20.22 -7.84
C PRO A 115 3.90 19.02 -7.71
N PRO A 116 3.46 17.90 -7.11
CA PRO A 116 4.23 16.67 -7.07
C PRO A 116 4.39 16.09 -8.48
N VAL A 117 5.54 15.48 -8.77
CA VAL A 117 5.79 14.76 -10.04
C VAL A 117 5.65 13.25 -9.92
N SER A 118 5.65 12.72 -8.69
CA SER A 118 5.37 11.30 -8.43
C SER A 118 4.61 11.10 -7.12
N ILE A 119 3.93 9.96 -7.02
CA ILE A 119 3.29 9.52 -5.77
C ILE A 119 4.33 9.30 -4.66
N GLU A 120 5.54 8.85 -4.98
CA GLU A 120 6.61 8.64 -4.00
C GLU A 120 7.02 9.98 -3.35
N LEU A 121 7.20 11.02 -4.19
CA LEU A 121 7.53 12.36 -3.72
C LEU A 121 6.39 13.00 -2.92
N LEU A 122 5.13 12.66 -3.21
CA LEU A 122 3.97 13.13 -2.43
C LEU A 122 4.06 12.69 -0.96
N PHE A 123 4.59 11.49 -0.70
CA PHE A 123 4.73 10.93 0.64
C PHE A 123 6.13 11.08 1.25
N GLY A 124 7.10 11.61 0.49
CA GLY A 124 8.46 11.84 0.96
C GLY A 124 9.23 10.55 1.23
N THR A 125 9.00 9.51 0.43
CA THR A 125 9.69 8.21 0.49
C THR A 125 10.60 7.99 -0.69
#